data_AF-A0A7S0A7L1-F1
#
_entry.id   AF-A0A7S0A7L1-F1
#
_cell.length_a   1.000
_cell.length_b   1.000
_cell.length_c   1.000
_cell.angle_alpha   90.00
_cell.angle_beta   90.00
_cell.angle_gamma   90.00
#
_symmetry.space_group_name_H-M   'P 1'
#
loop_
_entity.id
_entity.type
_entity.pdbx_description
1 polymer ?
#
loop_
_entity_poly.entity_id
_entity_poly.type
_entity_poly.pdbx_seq_one_letter_code
_entity_poly.pdbx_strand_id
1 'polypeptide(L)'
;EVNTKEEMNPIAQDVKKGKLREYHGPIFWNYGMFPQTWEDPTVEQAELKVAGDNDPLDVVEIGSEALATGTVARVKVLGALAMIDDGELDWKVICIRVDDKMAQE
;
A
#
# COMPACT_ATOMS: atom_id res chain seq x y z
N GLU A 1 -4.37 -4.40 7.24
CA GLU A 1 -3.32 -4.84 6.29
C GLU A 1 -3.53 -6.30 5.92
N VAL A 2 -2.80 -6.79 4.91
CA VAL A 2 -2.69 -8.22 4.66
C VAL A 2 -1.71 -8.81 5.67
N ASN A 3 -2.15 -9.81 6.43
CA ASN A 3 -1.30 -10.44 7.43
C ASN A 3 -0.31 -11.39 6.76
N THR A 4 0.96 -10.97 6.65
CA THR A 4 2.03 -11.75 6.02
C THR A 4 2.48 -12.97 6.83
N LYS A 5 2.02 -13.10 8.08
CA LYS A 5 2.44 -14.16 9.02
C LYS A 5 1.41 -15.29 9.17
N GLU A 6 0.16 -15.05 8.81
CA GLU A 6 -0.92 -16.04 8.88
C GLU A 6 -1.10 -16.78 7.55
N GLU A 7 -1.48 -18.06 7.63
CA GLU A 7 -1.78 -18.86 6.45
C GLU A 7 -2.91 -18.22 5.64
N MET A 8 -2.82 -18.26 4.31
CA MET A 8 -3.75 -17.62 3.37
C MET A 8 -3.78 -16.09 3.42
N ASN A 9 -2.93 -15.45 4.23
CA ASN A 9 -2.73 -14.01 4.27
C ASN A 9 -4.03 -13.19 4.38
N PRO A 10 -4.85 -13.39 5.43
CA PRO A 10 -6.10 -12.67 5.58
C PRO A 10 -5.87 -11.17 5.77
N ILE A 11 -6.86 -10.36 5.38
CA ILE A 11 -6.88 -8.94 5.75
C ILE A 11 -7.33 -8.84 7.20
N ALA A 12 -6.48 -8.26 8.05
CA ALA A 12 -6.73 -8.07 9.47
C ALA A 12 -6.41 -6.64 9.92
N GLN A 13 -7.00 -6.21 11.03
CA GLN A 13 -6.65 -4.94 11.67
C GLN A 13 -5.34 -5.11 12.45
N ASP A 14 -4.38 -4.21 12.24
CA ASP A 14 -3.11 -4.20 12.94
C ASP A 14 -3.31 -4.04 14.46
N VAL A 15 -2.44 -4.67 15.25
CA VAL A 15 -2.44 -4.64 16.71
C VAL A 15 -1.09 -4.11 17.20
N LYS A 16 -1.10 -2.86 17.70
CA LYS A 16 0.10 -2.22 18.28
C LYS A 16 -0.02 -2.19 19.80
N LYS A 17 0.94 -2.80 20.50
CA LYS A 17 0.99 -2.89 21.98
C LYS A 17 -0.30 -3.48 22.59
N GLY A 18 -0.83 -4.53 21.96
CA GLY A 18 -2.01 -5.25 22.44
C GLY A 18 -3.35 -4.52 22.25
N LYS A 19 -3.37 -3.42 21.49
CA LYS A 19 -4.60 -2.69 21.13
C LYS A 19 -4.73 -2.62 19.61
N LEU A 20 -5.97 -2.65 19.13
CA LEU A 20 -6.27 -2.37 17.73
C LEU A 20 -5.70 -1.01 17.35
N ARG A 21 -4.94 -0.95 16.27
CA ARG A 21 -4.37 0.28 15.73
C ARG A 21 -5.44 0.99 14.91
N GLU A 22 -5.57 2.28 15.15
CA GLU A 22 -6.40 3.19 14.37
C GLU A 22 -5.51 4.24 13.72
N TYR A 23 -5.88 4.65 12.51
CA TYR A 23 -5.20 5.74 11.83
C TYR A 23 -5.69 7.09 12.38
N HIS A 24 -4.78 8.05 12.56
CA HIS A 24 -5.07 9.28 13.30
C HIS A 24 -5.76 10.39 12.49
N GLY A 25 -5.95 10.19 11.17
CA GLY A 25 -6.48 11.22 10.28
C GLY A 25 -7.51 10.69 9.27
N PRO A 26 -8.16 11.58 8.51
CA PRO A 26 -8.99 11.17 7.38
C PRO A 26 -8.11 10.57 6.28
N ILE A 27 -8.59 9.49 5.66
CA ILE A 27 -8.00 8.91 4.44
C ILE A 27 -8.92 9.31 3.29
N PHE A 28 -8.38 10.02 2.29
CA PHE A 28 -9.14 10.57 1.16
C PHE A 28 -8.98 9.77 -0.14
N TRP A 29 -8.36 8.60 -0.07
CA TRP A 29 -8.06 7.71 -1.19
C TRP A 29 -8.33 6.26 -0.78
N ASN A 30 -8.44 5.36 -1.76
CA ASN A 30 -8.45 3.94 -1.45
C ASN A 30 -7.00 3.47 -1.24
N TYR A 31 -6.75 2.76 -0.14
CA TYR A 31 -5.42 2.30 0.23
C TYR A 31 -5.34 0.78 0.22
N GLY A 32 -4.26 0.22 -0.31
CA GLY A 32 -4.05 -1.21 -0.40
C GLY A 32 -2.64 -1.54 -0.86
N MET A 33 -2.48 -2.68 -1.52
CA MET A 33 -1.17 -3.15 -2.00
C MET A 33 -1.28 -3.89 -3.34
N PHE A 34 -0.14 -4.07 -4.02
CA PHE A 34 -0.05 -4.97 -5.17
C PHE A 34 0.30 -6.41 -4.74
N PRO A 35 -0.53 -7.42 -5.08
CA PRO A 35 -0.19 -8.80 -4.76
C PRO A 35 1.04 -9.26 -5.54
N GLN A 36 1.74 -10.28 -5.02
CA GLN A 36 2.97 -10.83 -5.64
C GLN A 36 4.12 -9.81 -5.75
N THR A 37 4.17 -8.85 -4.84
CA THR A 37 5.29 -7.91 -4.68
C THR A 37 5.83 -7.97 -3.25
N TRP A 38 7.05 -7.50 -3.05
CA TRP A 38 7.69 -7.43 -1.74
C TRP A 38 8.77 -6.37 -1.73
N GLU A 39 8.75 -5.49 -0.74
CA GLU A 39 9.78 -4.51 -0.39
C GLU A 39 10.89 -5.23 0.39
N ASP A 40 11.93 -5.71 -0.30
CA ASP A 40 12.96 -6.56 0.31
C ASP A 40 13.77 -5.82 1.41
N PRO A 41 13.67 -6.22 2.69
CA PRO A 41 14.40 -5.56 3.78
C PRO A 41 15.90 -5.91 3.81
N THR A 42 16.34 -6.85 2.97
CA THR A 42 17.74 -7.31 2.95
C THR A 42 18.58 -6.58 1.91
N VAL A 43 17.95 -5.77 1.05
CA VAL A 43 18.61 -5.03 -0.03
C VAL A 43 18.46 -3.54 0.20
N GLU A 44 19.59 -2.86 0.42
CA GLU A 44 19.62 -1.40 0.52
C GLU A 44 19.49 -0.76 -0.88
N GLN A 45 18.57 0.20 -0.99
CA GLN A 45 18.40 1.00 -2.19
C GLN A 45 19.63 1.92 -2.38
N ALA A 46 20.21 1.89 -3.59
CA ALA A 46 21.52 2.45 -3.86
C ALA A 46 21.64 3.98 -3.64
N GLU A 47 20.61 4.75 -3.97
CA GLU A 47 20.55 6.20 -3.83
C GLU A 47 20.05 6.66 -2.45
N LEU A 48 19.02 6.00 -1.90
CA LEU A 48 18.32 6.40 -0.68
C LEU A 48 18.95 5.85 0.60
N LYS A 49 19.79 4.81 0.49
CA LYS A 49 20.51 4.21 1.62
C LYS A 49 19.61 3.67 2.73
N VAL A 50 18.46 3.11 2.32
CA VAL A 50 17.48 2.43 3.18
C VAL A 50 17.03 1.14 2.49
N ALA A 51 16.60 0.14 3.27
CA ALA A 51 16.02 -1.11 2.76
C ALA A 51 14.48 -1.06 2.79
N GLY A 52 13.81 -1.99 2.12
CA GLY A 52 12.34 -2.07 2.11
C GLY A 52 11.73 -2.35 3.49
N ASP A 53 10.47 -1.98 3.66
CA ASP A 53 9.69 -2.13 4.90
C ASP A 53 9.19 -3.57 5.18
N ASN A 54 9.57 -4.54 4.33
CA ASN A 54 9.21 -5.94 4.44
C ASN A 54 7.72 -6.25 4.25
N ASP A 55 7.00 -5.43 3.49
CA ASP A 55 5.62 -5.67 3.08
C ASP A 55 5.44 -5.63 1.54
N PRO A 56 4.27 -6.03 1.00
CA PRO A 56 3.96 -5.82 -0.40
C PRO A 56 3.89 -4.33 -0.75
N LEU A 57 4.23 -3.96 -2.00
CA LEU A 57 4.22 -2.57 -2.46
C LEU A 57 2.87 -1.88 -2.22
N ASP A 58 2.91 -0.72 -1.57
CA ASP A 58 1.72 0.04 -1.22
C ASP A 58 1.11 0.77 -2.41
N VAL A 59 -0.22 0.87 -2.37
CA VAL A 59 -1.05 1.46 -3.42
C VAL A 59 -1.94 2.55 -2.86
N VAL A 60 -1.87 3.71 -3.51
CA VAL A 60 -2.77 4.86 -3.32
C VAL A 60 -3.62 4.99 -4.58
N GLU A 61 -4.86 4.52 -4.50
CA GLU A 61 -5.82 4.57 -5.61
C GLU A 61 -6.70 5.82 -5.48
N ILE A 62 -6.65 6.69 -6.51
CA ILE A 62 -7.19 8.06 -6.48
C ILE A 62 -8.52 8.23 -7.23
N GLY A 63 -9.20 7.13 -7.53
CA GLY A 63 -10.51 7.12 -8.17
C GLY A 63 -11.56 7.82 -7.31
N SER A 64 -12.66 8.20 -7.98
CA SER A 64 -13.73 8.99 -7.39
C SER A 64 -14.63 8.23 -6.41
N GLU A 65 -14.59 6.90 -6.41
CA GLU A 65 -15.44 6.05 -5.59
C GLU A 65 -14.66 5.39 -4.44
N ALA A 66 -15.27 5.33 -3.26
CA ALA A 66 -14.74 4.54 -2.15
C ALA A 66 -14.96 3.03 -2.40
N LEU A 67 -13.93 2.23 -2.17
CA LEU A 67 -13.97 0.77 -2.35
C LEU A 67 -14.14 0.06 -1.01
N ALA A 68 -14.83 -1.08 -1.03
CA ALA A 68 -14.90 -1.95 0.15
C ALA A 68 -13.55 -2.62 0.41
N THR A 69 -13.19 -2.82 1.68
CA THR A 69 -12.00 -3.58 2.08
C THR A 69 -12.01 -4.98 1.45
N GLY A 70 -10.88 -5.38 0.86
CA GLY A 70 -10.75 -6.66 0.15
C GLY A 70 -11.20 -6.64 -1.32
N THR A 71 -11.61 -5.48 -1.84
CA THR A 71 -11.86 -5.32 -3.28
C THR A 71 -10.57 -5.54 -4.07
N VAL A 72 -10.63 -6.39 -5.10
CA VAL A 72 -9.57 -6.52 -6.10
C VAL A 72 -9.98 -5.75 -7.34
N ALA A 73 -9.18 -4.75 -7.72
CA ALA A 73 -9.48 -3.86 -8.84
C ALA A 73 -8.31 -3.79 -9.82
N ARG A 74 -8.63 -3.59 -11.11
CA ARG A 74 -7.62 -3.27 -12.13
C ARG A 74 -7.34 -1.78 -12.10
N VAL A 75 -6.07 -1.40 -12.14
CA VAL A 75 -5.63 -0.01 -12.04
C VAL A 75 -4.62 0.34 -13.14
N LYS A 76 -4.57 1.64 -13.50
CA LYS A 76 -3.53 2.27 -14.32
C LYS A 76 -2.53 2.94 -13.36
N VAL A 77 -1.26 2.56 -13.42
CA VAL A 77 -0.19 3.22 -12.64
C VAL A 77 0.12 4.59 -13.23
N LEU A 78 0.22 5.61 -12.36
CA LEU A 78 0.47 7.00 -12.75
C LEU A 78 1.86 7.49 -12.32
N GLY A 79 2.36 6.96 -11.21
CA GLY A 79 3.66 7.32 -10.65
C GLY A 79 3.89 6.66 -9.30
N ALA A 80 4.94 7.05 -8.60
CA ALA A 80 5.24 6.58 -7.26
C ALA A 80 5.93 7.68 -6.42
N LEU A 81 5.73 7.61 -5.12
CA LEU A 81 6.46 8.40 -4.12
C LEU A 81 7.36 7.47 -3.31
N ALA A 82 8.65 7.80 -3.23
CA ALA A 82 9.59 7.16 -2.31
C ALA A 82 9.39 7.75 -0.90
N MET A 83 8.48 7.18 -0.11
CA MET A 83 8.35 7.57 1.29
C MET A 83 9.42 6.84 2.11
N ILE A 84 9.96 7.54 3.10
CA ILE A 84 10.83 6.95 4.12
C ILE A 84 10.03 6.93 5.41
N ASP A 85 9.53 5.77 5.83
CA ASP A 85 8.75 5.61 7.06
C ASP A 85 9.62 4.96 8.14
N ASP A 86 9.83 5.67 9.25
CA ASP A 86 10.68 5.22 10.38
C ASP A 86 12.07 4.64 9.99
N GLY A 87 12.63 5.05 8.84
CA GLY A 87 13.94 4.64 8.32
C GLY A 87 13.91 3.51 7.30
N GLU A 88 12.72 3.06 6.90
CA GLU A 88 12.48 2.04 5.88
C GLU A 88 11.96 2.69 4.58
N LEU A 89 12.31 2.11 3.44
CA LEU A 89 11.77 2.50 2.14
C LEU A 89 10.38 1.91 1.99
N ASP A 90 9.43 2.78 1.71
CA ASP A 90 8.02 2.47 1.67
C ASP A 90 7.41 3.18 0.43
N TRP A 91 7.39 2.48 -0.70
CA TRP A 91 6.92 3.04 -1.96
C TRP A 91 5.41 3.19 -1.96
N LYS A 92 4.93 4.41 -2.16
CA LYS A 92 3.51 4.67 -2.39
C LYS A 92 3.26 4.78 -3.89
N VAL A 93 2.79 3.69 -4.52
CA VAL A 93 2.43 3.71 -5.93
C VAL A 93 1.09 4.40 -6.10
N ILE A 94 1.07 5.48 -6.89
CA ILE A 94 -0.15 6.22 -7.19
C ILE A 94 -0.78 5.62 -8.45
N CYS A 95 -2.04 5.21 -8.34
CA CYS A 95 -2.78 4.60 -9.44
C CYS A 95 -4.24 5.08 -9.48
N ILE A 96 -4.93 4.77 -10.57
CA ILE A 96 -6.36 5.03 -10.72
C ILE A 96 -7.06 3.79 -11.28
N ARG A 97 -8.25 3.46 -10.78
CA ARG A 97 -9.05 2.33 -11.27
C ARG A 97 -9.39 2.52 -12.76
N VAL A 98 -9.23 1.47 -13.56
CA VAL A 98 -9.33 1.58 -15.05
C VAL A 98 -10.73 1.95 -15.56
N ASP A 99 -11.76 1.74 -14.75
CA ASP A 99 -13.16 2.07 -15.02
C ASP A 99 -13.60 3.41 -14.39
N ASP A 100 -12.69 4.12 -13.69
CA ASP A 100 -12.94 5.50 -13.30
C ASP A 100 -12.99 6.38 -14.56
N LYS A 101 -13.90 7.36 -14.57
CA LYS A 101 -14.09 8.26 -15.72
C LYS A 101 -12.82 9.03 -16.07
N MET A 102 -12.04 9.43 -15.07
CA MET A 102 -10.79 10.17 -15.26
C MET A 102 -9.63 9.28 -15.69
N ALA A 103 -9.78 7.94 -15.66
CA ALA A 103 -8.71 7.04 -16.09
C ALA A 103 -8.43 7.10 -17.60
N GLN A 104 -9.31 7.72 -18.39
CA GLN A 104 -9.15 7.90 -19.85
C GLN A 104 -8.58 9.26 -20.24
N GLU A 105 -8.44 10.19 -19.28
CA GLU A 105 -7.70 11.43 -19.45
C GLU A 105 -6.19 11.19 -19.37
#